data_AF-A0A960TR19-F1
#
_entry.id   AF-A0A960TR19-F1
#
_cell.length_a   1.000
_cell.length_b   1.000
_cell.length_c   1.000
_cell.angle_alpha   90.00
_cell.angle_beta   90.00
_cell.angle_gamma   90.00
#
_symmetry.space_group_name_H-M   'P 1'
#
loop_
_entity.id
_entity.type
_entity.pdbx_description
1 polymer ?
#
loop_
_entity_poly.entity_id
_entity_poly.type
_entity_poly.pdbx_seq_one_letter_code
_entity_poly.pdbx_strand_id
1 'polypeptide(L)'
;PRLLPEEETLCSPYNGKCGVATKKSVPKEKLPLIRFGIVAVSHAKSNTLAIVYEHAQYEFQLLGIGAGQPNRIDCFEKLALPRAAALIGALGFDQEAALGSSVLASDGFFPFDDTIRLAAKAGIKLCVQPGGSKRDSEVIKAADELGVAMCMTGSRYFTH
;
A
#
# COMPACT_ATOMS: atom_id res chain seq x y z
N PRO A 1 -14.44 -15.65 4.84
CA PRO A 1 -13.23 -15.00 4.26
C PRO A 1 -13.64 -13.77 3.42
N ARG A 2 -13.03 -12.60 3.64
CA ARG A 2 -13.27 -11.43 2.76
C ARG A 2 -12.74 -11.75 1.36
N LEU A 3 -13.51 -11.43 0.32
CA LEU A 3 -13.11 -11.68 -1.06
C LEU A 3 -11.88 -10.83 -1.41
N LEU A 4 -10.81 -11.50 -1.83
CA LEU A 4 -9.67 -10.83 -2.46
C LEU A 4 -10.06 -10.46 -3.90
N PRO A 5 -9.59 -9.32 -4.43
CA PRO A 5 -9.80 -8.98 -5.82
C PRO A 5 -9.11 -10.01 -6.72
N GLU A 6 -9.70 -10.26 -7.89
CA GLU A 6 -9.06 -11.07 -8.92
C GLU A 6 -7.75 -10.41 -9.38
N GLU A 7 -6.72 -11.21 -9.63
CA GLU A 7 -5.37 -10.72 -9.94
C GLU A 7 -5.34 -9.81 -11.16
N GLU A 8 -6.04 -10.20 -12.23
CA GLU A 8 -6.10 -9.43 -13.48
C GLU A 8 -6.75 -8.06 -13.28
N THR A 9 -7.68 -7.96 -12.32
CA THR A 9 -8.35 -6.69 -12.01
C THR A 9 -7.36 -5.66 -11.49
N LEU A 10 -6.38 -6.05 -10.67
CA LEU A 10 -5.44 -5.12 -10.03
C LEU A 10 -4.37 -4.56 -10.98
N CYS A 11 -4.19 -5.16 -12.16
CA CYS A 11 -3.32 -4.67 -13.24
C CYS A 11 -4.08 -4.10 -14.44
N SER A 12 -5.41 -4.17 -14.44
CA SER A 12 -6.25 -3.60 -15.50
C SER A 12 -6.44 -2.09 -15.31
N PRO A 13 -6.71 -1.32 -16.39
CA PRO A 13 -7.03 0.10 -16.25
C PRO A 13 -8.18 0.35 -15.28
N TYR A 14 -8.09 1.42 -14.49
CA TYR A 14 -9.13 1.78 -13.53
C TYR A 14 -10.47 2.03 -14.20
N ASN A 15 -11.49 1.30 -13.77
CA ASN A 15 -12.84 1.35 -14.32
C ASN A 15 -13.83 2.20 -13.49
N GLY A 16 -13.33 2.98 -12.54
CA GLY A 16 -14.14 3.74 -11.57
C GLY A 16 -14.45 2.97 -10.27
N LYS A 17 -14.10 1.68 -10.19
CA LYS A 17 -14.24 0.86 -8.98
C LYS A 17 -12.93 0.20 -8.57
N CYS A 18 -12.26 -0.46 -9.49
CA CYS A 18 -11.02 -1.20 -9.26
C CYS A 18 -10.08 -1.09 -10.46
N GLY A 19 -8.79 -1.38 -10.25
CA GLY A 19 -7.74 -1.31 -11.26
C GLY A 19 -6.68 -0.25 -10.98
N VAL A 20 -5.76 -0.10 -11.93
CA VAL A 20 -4.62 0.84 -11.88
C VAL A 20 -5.12 2.26 -12.14
N ALA A 21 -5.07 3.10 -11.11
CA ALA A 21 -5.62 4.44 -11.14
C ALA A 21 -4.62 5.52 -11.58
N THR A 22 -3.32 5.22 -11.50
CA THR A 22 -2.23 6.11 -11.90
C THR A 22 -1.79 5.86 -13.34
N LYS A 23 -1.10 6.83 -13.93
CA LYS A 23 -0.41 6.69 -15.22
C LYS A 23 0.68 5.63 -15.18
N LYS A 24 1.38 5.53 -14.05
CA LYS A 24 2.38 4.48 -13.83
C LYS A 24 1.67 3.14 -13.66
N SER A 25 2.04 2.16 -14.47
CA SER A 25 1.49 0.81 -14.41
C SER A 25 1.93 0.09 -13.13
N VAL A 26 1.06 -0.82 -12.67
CA VAL A 26 1.41 -1.79 -11.63
C VAL A 26 2.05 -3.00 -12.32
N PRO A 27 3.31 -3.37 -11.99
CA PRO A 27 3.96 -4.54 -12.57
C PRO A 27 3.21 -5.82 -12.18
N LYS A 28 2.99 -6.73 -13.14
CA LYS A 28 2.23 -7.97 -12.91
C LYS A 28 2.92 -8.87 -11.89
N GLU A 29 4.25 -8.80 -11.82
CA GLU A 29 5.07 -9.57 -10.89
C GLU A 29 4.81 -9.16 -9.43
N LYS A 30 4.30 -7.94 -9.20
CA LYS A 30 3.96 -7.44 -7.86
C LYS A 30 2.57 -7.86 -7.38
N LEU A 31 1.73 -8.48 -8.22
CA LEU A 31 0.37 -8.89 -7.84
C LEU A 31 0.32 -9.81 -6.61
N PRO A 32 1.18 -10.85 -6.49
CA PRO A 32 1.23 -11.68 -5.29
C PRO A 32 1.57 -10.88 -4.02
N LEU A 33 2.53 -9.95 -4.11
CA LEU A 33 2.93 -9.09 -3.00
C LEU A 33 1.81 -8.11 -2.60
N ILE A 34 1.10 -7.56 -3.58
CA ILE A 34 -0.09 -6.71 -3.34
C ILE A 34 -1.16 -7.51 -2.59
N ARG A 35 -1.44 -8.75 -3.03
CA ARG A 35 -2.41 -9.64 -2.36
C ARG A 35 -1.97 -9.96 -0.93
N PHE A 36 -0.68 -10.23 -0.72
CA PHE A 36 -0.13 -10.42 0.63
C PHE A 36 -0.36 -9.18 1.51
N GLY A 37 -0.12 -7.98 0.97
CA GLY A 37 -0.43 -6.72 1.67
C GLY A 37 -1.91 -6.56 2.02
N ILE A 38 -2.83 -6.86 1.10
CA ILE A 38 -4.28 -6.85 1.35
C ILE A 38 -4.66 -7.83 2.46
N VAL A 39 -4.11 -9.05 2.42
CA VAL A 39 -4.33 -10.05 3.47
C VAL A 39 -3.83 -9.55 4.81
N ALA A 40 -2.62 -8.96 4.87
CA ALA A 40 -2.05 -8.43 6.10
C ALA A 40 -2.93 -7.35 6.74
N VAL A 41 -3.37 -6.35 5.96
CA VAL A 41 -4.22 -5.28 6.51
C VAL A 41 -5.62 -5.75 6.88
N SER A 42 -6.15 -6.79 6.20
CA SER A 42 -7.50 -7.31 6.48
C SER A 42 -7.63 -8.03 7.83
N HIS A 43 -6.52 -8.47 8.42
CA HIS A 43 -6.47 -9.16 9.72
C HIS A 43 -6.10 -8.25 10.89
N ALA A 44 -5.85 -6.96 10.63
CA ALA A 44 -5.50 -5.98 11.66
C ALA A 44 -6.66 -5.03 11.96
N LYS A 45 -6.66 -4.47 13.17
CA LYS A 45 -7.68 -3.52 13.64
C LYS A 45 -7.55 -2.18 12.91
N SER A 46 -8.64 -1.69 12.37
CA SER A 46 -8.68 -0.44 11.59
C SER A 46 -8.43 0.80 12.46
N ASN A 47 -7.85 1.88 11.92
CA ASN A 47 -7.27 1.97 10.57
C ASN A 47 -5.93 1.23 10.48
N THR A 48 -5.63 0.66 9.32
CA THR A 48 -4.38 -0.10 9.12
C THR A 48 -3.64 0.27 7.85
N LEU A 49 -2.32 0.42 7.96
CA LEU A 49 -1.37 0.43 6.85
C LEU A 49 -0.25 -0.60 7.06
N ALA A 50 0.11 -1.31 6.01
CA ALA A 50 1.19 -2.29 6.01
C ALA A 50 2.19 -2.01 4.88
N ILE A 51 3.48 -2.08 5.20
CA ILE A 51 4.59 -2.06 4.25
C ILE A 51 5.05 -3.49 4.07
N VAL A 52 4.87 -4.04 2.87
CA VAL A 52 5.25 -5.41 2.54
C VAL A 52 6.30 -5.43 1.45
N TYR A 53 7.21 -6.39 1.51
CA TYR A 53 8.35 -6.52 0.62
C TYR A 53 8.50 -7.97 0.15
N GLU A 54 9.16 -8.15 -0.98
CA GLU A 54 9.50 -9.46 -1.55
C GLU A 54 11.01 -9.63 -1.47
N HIS A 55 11.46 -10.52 -0.58
CA HIS A 55 12.88 -10.76 -0.32
C HIS A 55 13.52 -11.62 -1.42
N ALA A 56 12.83 -12.69 -1.79
CA ALA A 56 13.13 -13.53 -2.92
C ALA A 56 11.81 -13.84 -3.65
N GLN A 57 11.89 -14.48 -4.82
CA GLN A 57 10.71 -14.76 -5.63
C GLN A 57 9.66 -15.54 -4.83
N TYR A 58 8.48 -14.95 -4.63
CA TYR A 58 7.39 -15.48 -3.80
C TYR A 58 7.67 -15.61 -2.28
N GLU A 59 8.76 -15.02 -1.79
CA GLU A 59 9.07 -14.91 -0.36
C GLU A 59 8.70 -13.51 0.15
N PHE A 60 7.46 -13.39 0.64
CA PHE A 60 6.93 -12.10 1.10
C PHE A 60 7.13 -11.89 2.59
N GLN A 61 7.49 -10.66 2.94
CA GLN A 61 7.74 -10.25 4.30
C GLN A 61 6.97 -8.98 4.62
N LEU A 62 6.38 -8.94 5.82
CA LEU A 62 5.84 -7.72 6.40
C LEU A 62 6.99 -6.94 7.03
N LEU A 63 7.34 -5.78 6.46
CA LEU A 63 8.40 -4.92 7.01
C LEU A 63 7.88 -4.11 8.20
N GLY A 64 6.66 -3.61 8.10
CA GLY A 64 6.05 -2.82 9.16
C GLY A 64 4.54 -2.72 9.00
N ILE A 65 3.83 -2.69 10.12
CA ILE A 65 2.39 -2.49 10.16
C ILE A 65 2.05 -1.44 11.20
N GLY A 66 1.17 -0.51 10.87
CA GLY A 66 0.54 0.41 11.80
C GLY A 66 -0.95 0.16 11.82
N ALA A 67 -1.50 -0.20 12.97
CA ALA A 67 -2.89 -0.61 13.13
C ALA A 67 -3.54 0.11 14.31
N GLY A 68 -4.87 0.22 14.26
CA GLY A 68 -5.71 0.71 15.35
C GLY A 68 -5.62 2.22 15.60
N GLN A 69 -5.07 3.00 14.67
CA GLN A 69 -4.97 4.45 14.87
C GLN A 69 -6.23 5.19 14.36
N PRO A 70 -6.59 6.31 14.99
CA PRO A 70 -7.72 7.14 14.54
C PRO A 70 -7.53 7.70 13.12
N ASN A 71 -6.28 7.96 12.71
CA ASN A 71 -5.95 8.49 11.38
C ASN A 71 -4.90 7.58 10.68
N ARG A 72 -4.93 7.55 9.35
CA ARG A 72 -4.04 6.70 8.54
C ARG A 72 -2.60 7.21 8.49
N ILE A 73 -2.41 8.53 8.55
CA ILE A 73 -1.06 9.10 8.52
C ILE A 73 -0.24 8.64 9.73
N ASP A 74 -0.84 8.54 10.94
CA ASP A 74 -0.17 8.00 12.12
C ASP A 74 0.12 6.50 11.99
N CYS A 75 -0.77 5.72 11.32
CA CYS A 75 -0.46 4.33 11.00
C CYS A 75 0.84 4.23 10.17
N PHE A 76 1.04 5.15 9.23
CA PHE A 76 2.25 5.15 8.40
C PHE A 76 3.46 5.72 9.16
N GLU A 77 3.39 7.00 9.55
CA GLU A 77 4.51 7.80 10.03
C GLU A 77 5.04 7.32 11.39
N LYS A 78 4.14 7.02 12.33
CA LYS A 78 4.51 6.71 13.71
C LYS A 78 4.72 5.22 13.95
N LEU A 79 4.16 4.36 13.10
CA LEU A 79 4.14 2.91 13.34
C LEU A 79 4.76 2.10 12.21
N ALA A 80 4.17 2.10 11.00
CA ALA A 80 4.61 1.22 9.93
C ALA A 80 6.03 1.54 9.44
N LEU A 81 6.31 2.81 9.14
CA LEU A 81 7.60 3.23 8.61
C LEU A 81 8.75 3.07 9.62
N PRO A 82 8.63 3.47 10.91
CA PRO A 82 9.69 3.23 11.88
C PRO A 82 9.97 1.74 12.12
N ARG A 83 8.94 0.89 12.13
CA ARG A 83 9.10 -0.57 12.24
C ARG A 83 9.80 -1.16 11.02
N ALA A 84 9.42 -0.72 9.82
CA ALA A 84 10.08 -1.13 8.58
C ALA A 84 11.56 -0.72 8.58
N ALA A 85 11.88 0.53 8.90
CA ALA A 85 13.26 1.01 8.96
C ALA A 85 14.11 0.22 9.97
N ALA A 86 13.57 -0.05 11.18
CA ALA A 86 14.26 -0.83 12.19
C ALA A 86 14.54 -2.28 11.72
N LEU A 87 13.56 -2.93 11.07
CA LEU A 87 13.74 -4.30 10.57
C LEU A 87 14.72 -4.36 9.39
N ILE A 88 14.60 -3.45 8.42
CA ILE A 88 15.54 -3.32 7.29
C ILE A 88 16.97 -3.17 7.84
N GLY A 89 17.18 -2.26 8.80
CA GLY A 89 18.48 -2.03 9.42
C GLY A 89 19.02 -3.26 10.15
N ALA A 90 18.17 -3.98 10.89
CA ALA A 90 18.55 -5.22 11.57
C ALA A 90 18.94 -6.35 10.61
N LEU A 91 18.35 -6.37 9.40
CA LEU A 91 18.68 -7.34 8.34
C LEU A 91 19.87 -6.91 7.47
N GLY A 92 20.40 -5.70 7.69
CA GLY A 92 21.50 -5.15 6.89
C GLY A 92 21.11 -4.84 5.44
N PHE A 93 19.82 -4.64 5.16
CA PHE A 93 19.34 -4.29 3.82
C PHE A 93 19.54 -2.80 3.55
N ASP A 94 19.75 -2.47 2.27
CA ASP A 94 19.71 -1.08 1.83
C ASP A 94 18.27 -0.54 1.95
N GLN A 95 18.11 0.55 2.70
CA GLN A 95 16.79 1.08 3.02
C GLN A 95 16.06 1.63 1.79
N GLU A 96 16.77 2.31 0.90
CA GLU A 96 16.18 2.89 -0.31
C GLU A 96 15.72 1.78 -1.26
N ALA A 97 16.54 0.76 -1.47
CA ALA A 97 16.21 -0.40 -2.29
C ALA A 97 15.04 -1.21 -1.71
N ALA A 98 15.04 -1.47 -0.39
CA ALA A 98 13.98 -2.22 0.28
C ALA A 98 12.64 -1.47 0.23
N LEU A 99 12.62 -0.17 0.53
CA LEU A 99 11.39 0.63 0.47
C LEU A 99 10.94 0.87 -0.97
N GLY A 100 11.87 1.10 -1.91
CA GLY A 100 11.58 1.32 -3.33
C GLY A 100 10.91 0.14 -4.04
N SER A 101 11.13 -1.08 -3.55
CA SER A 101 10.55 -2.32 -4.06
C SER A 101 9.36 -2.84 -3.23
N SER A 102 9.03 -2.15 -2.14
CA SER A 102 7.91 -2.47 -1.25
C SER A 102 6.56 -1.99 -1.78
N VAL A 103 5.48 -2.54 -1.21
CA VAL A 103 4.10 -2.12 -1.42
C VAL A 103 3.54 -1.56 -0.11
N LEU A 104 2.94 -0.38 -0.17
CA LEU A 104 2.10 0.15 0.91
C LEU A 104 0.65 -0.27 0.70
N ALA A 105 0.12 -1.11 1.58
CA ALA A 105 -1.27 -1.55 1.56
C ALA A 105 -2.10 -0.85 2.64
N SER A 106 -3.34 -0.49 2.29
CA SER A 106 -4.32 0.13 3.19
C SER A 106 -5.62 -0.67 3.27
N ASP A 107 -6.18 -0.79 4.48
CA ASP A 107 -7.48 -1.42 4.71
C ASP A 107 -8.68 -0.59 4.19
N GLY A 108 -8.48 0.70 4.01
CA GLY A 108 -9.47 1.69 3.62
C GLY A 108 -8.88 2.77 2.73
N PHE A 109 -9.73 3.67 2.27
CA PHE A 109 -9.28 4.74 1.38
C PHE A 109 -8.42 5.78 2.12
N PHE A 110 -7.54 6.46 1.38
CA PHE A 110 -6.83 7.64 1.84
C PHE A 110 -7.75 8.86 1.75
N PRO A 111 -8.02 9.56 2.86
CA PRO A 111 -8.90 10.73 2.85
C PRO A 111 -8.24 11.96 2.21
N PHE A 112 -6.91 12.02 2.24
CA PHE A 112 -6.06 13.10 1.74
C PHE A 112 -4.80 12.52 1.08
N ASP A 113 -4.05 13.35 0.35
CA ASP A 113 -2.83 12.96 -0.35
C ASP A 113 -1.57 12.88 0.56
N ASP A 114 -1.70 13.32 1.81
CA ASP A 114 -0.65 13.39 2.83
C ASP A 114 0.15 12.09 2.98
N THR A 115 -0.54 10.96 3.09
CA THR A 115 0.05 9.64 3.29
C THR A 115 0.80 9.17 2.05
N ILE A 116 0.31 9.52 0.85
CA ILE A 116 0.98 9.20 -0.42
C ILE A 116 2.25 10.03 -0.58
N ARG A 117 2.19 11.33 -0.27
CA ARG A 117 3.37 12.21 -0.30
C ARG A 117 4.44 11.73 0.67
N LEU A 118 4.03 11.34 1.89
CA LEU A 118 4.95 10.83 2.90
C LEU A 118 5.55 9.47 2.51
N ALA A 119 4.73 8.57 1.93
CA ALA A 119 5.20 7.28 1.42
C ALA A 119 6.23 7.45 0.29
N ALA A 120 5.97 8.35 -0.67
CA ALA A 120 6.89 8.66 -1.74
C ALA A 120 8.21 9.26 -1.23
N LYS A 121 8.15 10.15 -0.23
CA LYS A 121 9.32 10.72 0.44
C LYS A 121 10.16 9.64 1.13
N ALA A 122 9.51 8.61 1.69
CA ALA A 122 10.18 7.45 2.27
C ALA A 122 10.74 6.48 1.21
N GLY A 123 10.49 6.71 -0.08
CA GLY A 123 10.99 5.89 -1.18
C GLY A 123 9.99 4.88 -1.75
N ILE A 124 8.81 4.70 -1.14
CA ILE A 124 7.81 3.74 -1.61
C ILE A 124 7.28 4.13 -3.00
N LYS A 125 7.23 3.16 -3.93
CA LYS A 125 6.84 3.38 -5.33
C LYS A 125 5.52 2.72 -5.74
N LEU A 126 4.88 1.96 -4.86
CA LEU A 126 3.65 1.24 -5.16
C LEU A 126 2.70 1.23 -3.94
N CYS A 127 1.47 1.66 -4.15
CA CYS A 127 0.43 1.71 -3.13
C CYS A 127 -0.83 0.95 -3.58
N VAL A 128 -1.53 0.32 -2.63
CA VAL A 128 -2.84 -0.30 -2.86
C VAL A 128 -3.86 0.18 -1.82
N GLN A 129 -5.03 0.59 -2.29
CA GLN A 129 -6.15 0.98 -1.43
C GLN A 129 -7.50 0.58 -2.04
N PRO A 130 -8.61 0.64 -1.30
CA PRO A 130 -9.94 0.38 -1.84
C PRO A 130 -10.48 1.43 -2.82
N GLY A 131 -10.13 2.70 -2.63
CA GLY A 131 -10.84 3.82 -3.26
C GLY A 131 -12.23 4.07 -2.67
N GLY A 132 -12.98 4.99 -3.29
CA GLY A 132 -14.28 5.48 -2.84
C GLY A 132 -14.22 6.73 -1.97
N SER A 133 -13.11 7.48 -2.00
CA SER A 133 -13.01 8.80 -1.39
C SER A 133 -13.61 9.86 -2.31
N LYS A 134 -14.25 10.90 -1.74
CA LYS A 134 -14.60 12.11 -2.51
C LYS A 134 -13.37 12.81 -3.09
N ARG A 135 -12.18 12.52 -2.53
CA ARG A 135 -10.90 13.12 -2.89
C ARG A 135 -9.93 12.13 -3.55
N ASP A 136 -10.41 11.00 -4.08
CA ASP A 136 -9.53 10.05 -4.76
C ASP A 136 -8.77 10.71 -5.92
N SER A 137 -9.36 11.69 -6.61
CA SER A 137 -8.68 12.45 -7.66
C SER A 137 -7.45 13.21 -7.16
N GLU A 138 -7.49 13.80 -5.96
CA GLU A 138 -6.36 14.49 -5.34
C GLU A 138 -5.25 13.50 -4.99
N VAL A 139 -5.63 12.35 -4.41
CA VAL A 139 -4.73 11.27 -4.01
C VAL A 139 -4.03 10.65 -5.23
N ILE A 140 -4.77 10.36 -6.30
CA ILE A 140 -4.25 9.83 -7.57
C ILE A 140 -3.31 10.84 -8.22
N LYS A 141 -3.70 12.12 -8.25
CA LYS A 141 -2.86 13.18 -8.81
C LYS A 141 -1.52 13.27 -8.09
N ALA A 142 -1.52 13.23 -6.76
CA ALA A 142 -0.28 13.23 -6.00
C ALA A 142 0.59 11.99 -6.28
N ALA A 143 -0.02 10.81 -6.42
CA ALA A 143 0.71 9.60 -6.80
C ALA A 143 1.38 9.74 -8.19
N ASP A 144 0.66 10.27 -9.17
CA ASP A 144 1.19 10.57 -10.50
C ASP A 144 2.33 11.59 -10.47
N GLU A 145 2.19 12.69 -9.73
CA GLU A 145 3.22 13.72 -9.54
C GLU A 145 4.52 13.13 -8.96
N LEU A 146 4.40 12.12 -8.11
CA LEU A 146 5.51 11.51 -7.38
C LEU A 146 6.04 10.21 -8.01
N GLY A 147 5.46 9.79 -9.14
CA GLY A 147 5.84 8.54 -9.81
C GLY A 147 5.54 7.28 -8.98
N VAL A 148 4.51 7.34 -8.14
CA VAL A 148 4.00 6.21 -7.35
C VAL A 148 2.89 5.52 -8.15
N ALA A 149 3.03 4.21 -8.37
CA ALA A 149 1.97 3.41 -8.95
C ALA A 149 0.89 3.15 -7.89
N MET A 150 -0.39 3.21 -8.29
CA MET A 150 -1.51 2.98 -7.38
C MET A 150 -2.56 2.08 -8.02
N CYS A 151 -2.96 1.03 -7.29
CA CYS A 151 -4.11 0.21 -7.66
C CYS A 151 -5.24 0.30 -6.63
N MET A 152 -6.47 0.26 -7.15
CA MET A 152 -7.72 0.31 -6.40
C MET A 152 -8.33 -1.08 -6.32
N THR A 153 -8.67 -1.57 -5.12
CA THR A 153 -9.29 -2.90 -4.95
C THR A 153 -10.81 -2.86 -5.08
N GLY A 154 -11.45 -1.69 -4.88
CA GLY A 154 -12.91 -1.54 -4.86
C GLY A 154 -13.60 -2.14 -3.63
N SER A 155 -12.85 -2.66 -2.65
CA SER A 155 -13.40 -3.32 -1.44
C SER A 155 -12.65 -2.90 -0.18
N ARG A 156 -13.37 -2.50 0.88
CA ARG A 156 -12.77 -2.15 2.18
C ARG A 156 -12.59 -3.39 3.06
N TYR A 157 -11.53 -3.38 3.87
CA TYR A 157 -11.15 -4.51 4.72
C TYR A 157 -11.19 -4.15 6.23
N PHE A 158 -12.16 -3.33 6.64
CA PHE A 158 -12.25 -2.83 8.02
C PHE A 158 -12.55 -3.88 9.07
N THR A 159 -11.75 -3.91 10.14
CA THR A 159 -11.96 -4.77 11.30
C THR A 159 -11.99 -3.90 12.56
N HIS A 160 -13.11 -3.91 13.29
CA HIS A 160 -13.26 -3.30 14.61
C HIS A 160 -12.78 -4.26 15.68
#